data_AF-A0A6V7H5V9-F1
#
_entry.id   AF-A0A6V7H5V9-F1
#
_cell.length_a   1.000
_cell.length_b   1.000
_cell.length_c   1.000
_cell.angle_alpha   90.00
_cell.angle_beta   90.00
_cell.angle_gamma   90.00
#
_symmetry.space_group_name_H-M   'P 1'
#
loop_
_entity.id
_entity.type
_entity.pdbx_description
1 polymer ?
#
loop_
_entity_poly.entity_id
_entity_poly.type
_entity_poly.pdbx_seq_one_letter_code
_entity_poly.pdbx_strand_id
1 'polypeptide(L)'
;MLQTAARESLFRNHAKHEQESKILRPREAGLQGKRTQITRPLRHKVNVCSKRSKSDKDLAKSFAETFAYVVRQTKMDVDQKMKELKDLFAKTGDELSELVRNNEKFVKREMQKVEEAIRRTSEVCAAGKMDRLRDIEGAYDEGIKICNEKAASALRAARTTCDQRIQEADALRSTMKQVLKECLRTNDFVKCIASETRQAVKQRKRISNELNETMKSAEASVAEQLEQAVKCHANAQAEALRKLQKILKDTKDCV
;
A
#
# COMPACT_ATOMS: atom_id res chain seq x y z
N MET A 1 -9.20 -1.34 43.41
CA MET A 1 -8.66 -0.19 42.64
C MET A 1 -7.96 -0.57 41.33
N LEU A 2 -7.32 -1.74 41.19
CA LEU A 2 -6.68 -2.19 39.92
C LEU A 2 -7.65 -2.50 38.76
N GLN A 3 -8.92 -2.81 39.04
CA GLN A 3 -9.93 -3.09 38.00
C GLN A 3 -10.39 -1.85 37.22
N THR A 4 -10.30 -0.66 37.82
CA THR A 4 -10.75 0.60 37.19
C THR A 4 -9.66 1.15 36.25
N ALA A 5 -8.39 1.08 36.67
CA ALA A 5 -7.26 1.56 35.88
C ALA A 5 -7.01 0.74 34.60
N ALA A 6 -7.18 -0.59 34.66
CA ALA A 6 -7.04 -1.45 33.47
C ALA A 6 -8.16 -1.22 32.45
N ARG A 7 -9.37 -0.93 32.93
CA ARG A 7 -10.55 -0.69 32.09
C ARG A 7 -10.49 0.71 31.45
N GLU A 8 -10.01 1.71 32.17
CA GLU A 8 -9.75 3.05 31.62
C GLU A 8 -8.56 3.10 30.64
N SER A 9 -7.55 2.24 30.82
CA SER A 9 -6.44 2.13 29.85
C SER A 9 -6.88 1.48 28.54
N LEU A 10 -7.75 0.47 28.61
CA LEU A 10 -8.36 -0.16 27.43
C LEU A 10 -9.27 0.84 26.68
N PHE A 11 -10.07 1.63 27.39
CA PHE A 11 -10.91 2.67 26.76
C PHE A 11 -10.09 3.83 26.17
N ARG A 12 -9.02 4.26 26.84
CA ARG A 12 -8.12 5.31 26.30
C ARG A 12 -7.38 4.86 25.04
N ASN A 13 -6.92 3.61 24.98
CA ASN A 13 -6.27 3.10 23.78
C ASN A 13 -7.25 2.91 22.61
N HIS A 14 -8.49 2.49 22.89
CA HIS A 14 -9.53 2.37 21.87
C HIS A 14 -9.97 3.74 21.32
N ALA A 15 -10.12 4.75 22.19
CA ALA A 15 -10.48 6.11 21.78
C ALA A 15 -9.35 6.83 21.01
N LYS A 16 -8.08 6.52 21.31
CA LYS A 16 -6.92 7.07 20.59
C LYS A 16 -6.81 6.48 19.18
N HIS A 17 -7.07 5.18 19.01
CA HIS A 17 -7.13 4.52 17.71
C HIS A 17 -8.31 5.02 16.84
N GLU A 18 -9.43 5.40 17.45
CA GLU A 18 -10.60 5.97 16.75
C GLU A 18 -10.42 7.45 16.36
N GLN A 19 -9.50 8.17 17.02
CA GLN A 19 -9.08 9.51 16.62
C GLN A 19 -8.03 9.49 15.50
N GLU A 20 -7.12 8.52 15.49
CA GLU A 20 -6.09 8.38 14.44
C GLU A 20 -6.68 7.88 13.11
N SER A 21 -7.76 7.09 13.14
CA SER A 21 -8.48 6.67 11.92
C SER A 21 -9.23 7.80 11.21
N LYS A 22 -9.51 8.93 11.89
CA LYS A 22 -10.13 10.12 11.29
C LYS A 22 -9.12 10.99 10.52
N ILE A 23 -7.82 10.77 10.70
CA ILE A 23 -6.75 11.53 10.03
C ILE A 23 -6.45 10.98 8.62
N LEU A 24 -6.89 9.75 8.31
CA LEU A 24 -6.70 9.08 7.02
C LEU A 24 -7.86 9.28 6.03
N ARG A 25 -8.52 10.45 6.00
CA ARG A 25 -9.42 10.79 4.90
C ARG A 25 -8.65 11.51 3.78
N PRO A 26 -8.69 11.01 2.52
CA PRO A 26 -8.14 11.75 1.38
C PRO A 26 -8.95 13.03 1.16
N ARG A 27 -8.27 14.17 1.07
CA ARG A 27 -8.82 15.46 0.60
C ARG A 27 -9.20 15.34 -0.88
N GLU A 28 -10.48 15.41 -1.19
CA GLU A 28 -10.97 15.64 -2.56
C GLU A 28 -10.62 17.07 -2.99
N ALA A 29 -9.65 17.21 -3.89
CA ALA A 29 -9.36 18.46 -4.58
C ALA A 29 -10.13 18.49 -5.91
N GLY A 30 -11.23 19.25 -5.94
CA GLY A 30 -11.97 19.57 -7.15
C GLY A 30 -11.17 20.50 -8.07
N LEU A 31 -11.03 20.12 -9.35
CA LEU A 31 -10.51 20.99 -10.40
C LEU A 31 -11.60 21.20 -11.46
N GLN A 32 -12.28 22.34 -11.34
CA GLN A 32 -13.13 22.92 -12.39
C GLN A 32 -12.24 23.51 -13.49
N GLY A 33 -12.25 22.87 -14.67
CA GLY A 33 -11.60 23.39 -15.88
C GLY A 33 -12.44 24.47 -16.56
N LYS A 34 -11.91 25.71 -16.58
CA LYS A 34 -12.45 26.85 -17.33
C LYS A 34 -12.41 26.58 -18.84
N ARG A 35 -13.56 26.75 -19.49
CA ARG A 35 -13.73 26.86 -20.95
C ARG A 35 -13.20 28.22 -21.40
N THR A 36 -12.31 28.22 -22.38
CA THR A 36 -12.00 29.42 -23.19
C THR A 36 -12.38 29.11 -24.64
N GLN A 37 -13.36 29.85 -25.15
CA GLN A 37 -13.70 29.93 -26.58
C GLN A 37 -12.80 30.97 -27.24
N ILE A 38 -12.17 30.67 -28.38
CA ILE A 38 -11.72 31.69 -29.35
C ILE A 38 -11.88 31.15 -30.79
N THR A 39 -12.88 31.73 -31.46
CA THR A 39 -13.00 32.25 -32.83
C THR A 39 -12.42 31.57 -34.09
N ARG A 40 -13.29 31.65 -35.12
CA ARG A 40 -13.31 31.30 -36.55
C ARG A 40 -12.21 31.93 -37.47
N PRO A 41 -12.19 31.62 -38.80
CA PRO A 41 -10.99 31.28 -39.57
C PRO A 41 -10.49 32.40 -40.50
N LEU A 42 -9.21 32.30 -40.90
CA LEU A 42 -8.67 33.06 -42.04
C LEU A 42 -8.41 32.11 -43.21
N ARG A 43 -9.22 32.26 -44.27
CA ARG A 43 -8.93 31.77 -45.61
C ARG A 43 -7.69 32.50 -46.12
N HIS A 44 -6.64 31.77 -46.50
CA HIS A 44 -5.65 32.24 -47.45
C HIS A 44 -5.55 31.21 -48.58
N LYS A 45 -5.95 31.62 -49.78
CA LYS A 45 -5.55 30.97 -51.04
C LYS A 45 -4.05 31.18 -51.17
N VAL A 46 -3.28 30.10 -51.13
CA VAL A 46 -1.88 30.12 -51.55
C VAL A 46 -1.71 29.09 -52.65
N ASN A 47 -1.54 29.61 -53.85
CA ASN A 47 -1.15 28.90 -55.05
C ASN A 47 0.37 28.75 -55.03
N VAL A 48 0.94 27.59 -54.68
CA VAL A 48 2.38 27.29 -54.88
C VAL A 48 2.59 25.79 -55.01
N CYS A 49 2.82 25.31 -56.24
CA CYS A 49 3.64 24.13 -56.48
C CYS A 49 5.09 24.42 -56.04
N SER A 50 5.74 23.46 -55.39
CA SER A 50 7.16 23.46 -54.94
C SER A 50 7.46 23.78 -53.46
N LYS A 51 6.80 23.09 -52.51
CA LYS A 51 7.21 23.04 -51.07
C LYS A 51 7.03 21.68 -50.35
N ARG A 52 6.71 20.60 -51.07
CA ARG A 52 6.29 19.31 -50.47
C ARG A 52 7.35 18.65 -49.58
N SER A 53 8.65 18.86 -49.83
CA SER A 53 9.72 18.15 -49.11
C SER A 53 10.12 18.76 -47.75
N LYS A 54 9.83 20.04 -47.50
CA LYS A 54 10.06 20.66 -46.17
C LYS A 54 8.90 20.36 -45.21
N SER A 55 7.66 20.42 -45.69
CA SER A 55 6.49 20.15 -44.84
C SER A 55 6.45 18.71 -44.33
N ASP A 56 6.82 17.73 -45.16
CA ASP A 56 6.78 16.32 -44.76
C ASP A 56 7.89 15.96 -43.75
N LYS A 57 9.07 16.60 -43.87
CA LYS A 57 10.15 16.47 -42.88
C LYS A 57 9.77 17.12 -41.55
N ASP A 58 9.16 18.30 -41.58
CA ASP A 58 8.68 18.99 -40.38
C ASP A 58 7.54 18.21 -39.70
N LEU A 59 6.66 17.59 -40.49
CA LEU A 59 5.57 16.74 -40.00
C LEU A 59 6.09 15.44 -39.38
N ALA A 60 7.05 14.77 -40.05
CA ALA A 60 7.71 13.58 -39.51
C ALA A 60 8.43 13.86 -38.19
N LYS A 61 9.11 15.02 -38.10
CA LYS A 61 9.77 15.49 -36.87
C LYS A 61 8.77 15.71 -35.74
N SER A 62 7.66 16.39 -36.02
CA SER A 62 6.58 16.64 -35.03
C SER A 62 5.98 15.34 -34.47
N PHE A 63 5.73 14.34 -35.33
CA PHE A 63 5.24 13.04 -34.86
C PHE A 63 6.28 12.28 -34.04
N ALA A 64 7.56 12.30 -34.44
CA ALA A 64 8.63 11.67 -33.68
C ALA A 64 8.81 12.32 -32.30
N GLU A 65 8.72 13.66 -32.21
CA GLU A 65 8.74 14.40 -30.95
C GLU A 65 7.55 14.05 -30.06
N THR A 66 6.35 13.99 -30.63
CA THR A 66 5.13 13.57 -29.91
C THR A 66 5.26 12.14 -29.40
N PHE A 67 5.76 11.22 -30.23
CA PHE A 67 5.96 9.83 -29.83
C PHE A 67 6.98 9.70 -28.69
N ALA A 68 8.11 10.39 -28.81
CA ALA A 68 9.14 10.44 -27.76
C ALA A 68 8.58 11.04 -26.46
N TYR A 69 7.75 12.08 -26.55
CA TYR A 69 7.06 12.65 -25.41
C TYR A 69 6.13 11.63 -24.73
N VAL A 70 5.31 10.89 -25.50
CA VAL A 70 4.43 9.86 -24.93
C VAL A 70 5.24 8.78 -24.21
N VAL A 71 6.34 8.29 -24.80
CA VAL A 71 7.21 7.28 -24.17
C VAL A 71 7.79 7.78 -22.85
N ARG A 72 8.32 9.02 -22.84
CA ARG A 72 8.91 9.63 -21.63
C ARG A 72 7.87 9.82 -20.54
N GLN A 73 6.69 10.29 -20.91
CA GLN A 73 5.64 10.55 -19.95
C GLN A 73 5.09 9.24 -19.36
N THR A 74 4.91 8.18 -20.17
CA THR A 74 4.56 6.84 -19.64
C THR A 74 5.56 6.38 -18.60
N LYS A 75 6.87 6.55 -18.86
CA LYS A 75 7.92 6.18 -17.91
C LYS A 75 7.77 6.96 -16.60
N MET A 76 7.60 8.27 -16.66
CA MET A 76 7.44 9.10 -15.46
C MET A 76 6.20 8.72 -14.64
N ASP A 77 5.07 8.46 -15.30
CA ASP A 77 3.83 8.07 -14.63
C ASP A 77 4.03 6.73 -13.88
N VAL A 78 4.72 5.76 -14.50
CA VAL A 78 5.04 4.46 -13.89
C VAL A 78 6.03 4.60 -12.74
N ASP A 79 7.13 5.32 -12.95
CA ASP A 79 8.18 5.53 -11.94
C ASP A 79 7.60 6.22 -10.69
N GLN A 80 6.72 7.22 -10.88
CA GLN A 80 6.03 7.91 -9.81
C GLN A 80 5.10 6.97 -9.03
N LYS A 81 4.28 6.17 -9.72
CA LYS A 81 3.38 5.21 -9.06
C LYS A 81 4.13 4.11 -8.32
N MET A 82 5.26 3.67 -8.86
CA MET A 82 6.11 2.69 -8.19
C MET A 82 6.77 3.25 -6.93
N LYS A 83 7.11 4.54 -6.93
CA LYS A 83 7.59 5.22 -5.73
C LYS A 83 6.48 5.32 -4.67
N GLU A 84 5.29 5.79 -5.05
CA GLU A 84 4.12 5.87 -4.15
C GLU A 84 3.81 4.51 -3.51
N LEU A 85 3.88 3.43 -4.28
CA LEU A 85 3.65 2.07 -3.80
C LEU A 85 4.72 1.63 -2.79
N LYS A 86 6.01 1.90 -3.07
CA LYS A 86 7.11 1.57 -2.14
C LYS A 86 6.96 2.33 -0.83
N ASP A 87 6.63 3.62 -0.90
CA ASP A 87 6.44 4.47 0.26
C ASP A 87 5.25 3.99 1.11
N LEU A 88 4.15 3.60 0.47
CA LEU A 88 2.98 3.02 1.14
C LEU A 88 3.33 1.74 1.90
N PHE A 89 3.97 0.77 1.24
CA PHE A 89 4.35 -0.49 1.91
C PHE A 89 5.39 -0.31 3.01
N ALA A 90 6.36 0.59 2.82
CA ALA A 90 7.36 0.89 3.83
C ALA A 90 6.70 1.48 5.08
N LYS A 91 5.91 2.55 4.90
CA LYS A 91 5.20 3.21 5.99
C LYS A 91 4.30 2.25 6.76
N THR A 92 3.50 1.46 6.03
CA THR A 92 2.64 0.44 6.64
C THR A 92 3.44 -0.63 7.40
N GLY A 93 4.58 -1.06 6.85
CA GLY A 93 5.47 -2.02 7.51
C GLY A 93 6.02 -1.49 8.83
N ASP A 94 6.38 -0.22 8.87
CA ASP A 94 6.90 0.45 10.07
C ASP A 94 5.81 0.60 11.15
N GLU A 95 4.61 1.07 10.77
CA GLU A 95 3.47 1.22 11.68
C GLU A 95 3.06 -0.11 12.32
N LEU A 96 2.97 -1.18 11.51
CA LEU A 96 2.67 -2.51 12.01
C LEU A 96 3.77 -3.00 12.95
N SER A 97 5.04 -2.83 12.58
CA SER A 97 6.18 -3.25 13.41
C SER A 97 6.21 -2.54 14.76
N GLU A 98 5.90 -1.24 14.79
CA GLU A 98 5.82 -0.48 16.04
C GLU A 98 4.69 -0.97 16.94
N LEU A 99 3.50 -1.20 16.37
CA LEU A 99 2.34 -1.72 17.10
C LEU A 99 2.65 -3.08 17.74
N VAL A 100 3.20 -4.01 16.96
CA VAL A 100 3.59 -5.35 17.44
C VAL A 100 4.57 -5.24 18.60
N ARG A 101 5.63 -4.42 18.44
CA ARG A 101 6.66 -4.24 19.46
C ARG A 101 6.08 -3.67 20.76
N ASN A 102 5.14 -2.73 20.66
CA ASN A 102 4.51 -2.11 21.82
C ASN A 102 3.60 -3.09 22.57
N ASN A 103 2.84 -3.91 21.83
CA ASN A 103 1.99 -4.96 22.41
C ASN A 103 2.81 -6.04 23.11
N GLU A 104 3.87 -6.53 22.46
CA GLU A 104 4.77 -7.53 23.02
C GLU A 104 5.41 -7.05 24.33
N LYS A 105 5.90 -5.80 24.35
CA LYS A 105 6.44 -5.16 25.57
C LYS A 105 5.40 -5.05 26.68
N PHE A 106 4.14 -4.80 26.36
CA PHE A 106 3.09 -4.72 27.37
C PHE A 106 2.81 -6.11 27.97
N VAL A 107 2.58 -7.12 27.13
CA VAL A 107 2.24 -8.47 27.61
C VAL A 107 3.38 -9.10 28.38
N LYS A 108 4.63 -8.96 27.93
CA LYS A 108 5.82 -9.43 28.66
C LYS A 108 5.93 -8.79 30.05
N ARG A 109 5.61 -7.50 30.18
CA ARG A 109 5.58 -6.82 31.49
C ARG A 109 4.50 -7.39 32.41
N GLU A 110 3.32 -7.72 31.88
CA GLU A 110 2.26 -8.34 32.69
C GLU A 110 2.63 -9.77 33.09
N MET A 111 3.26 -10.55 32.19
CA MET A 111 3.79 -11.88 32.51
C MET A 111 4.83 -11.82 33.64
N GLN A 112 5.77 -10.88 33.58
CA GLN A 112 6.78 -10.67 34.64
C GLN A 112 6.15 -10.35 36.00
N LYS A 113 5.12 -9.49 36.04
CA LYS A 113 4.40 -9.20 37.29
C LYS A 113 3.73 -10.45 37.88
N VAL A 114 3.16 -11.31 37.02
CA VAL A 114 2.56 -12.58 37.45
C VAL A 114 3.64 -13.54 37.96
N GLU A 115 4.77 -13.64 37.26
CA GLU A 115 5.92 -14.43 37.67
C GLU A 115 6.41 -14.04 39.07
N GLU A 116 6.60 -12.75 39.32
CA GLU A 116 6.99 -12.22 40.62
C GLU A 116 5.97 -12.55 41.71
N ALA A 117 4.67 -12.46 41.39
CA ALA A 117 3.61 -12.81 42.34
C ALA A 117 3.63 -14.30 42.70
N ILE A 118 3.86 -15.20 41.73
CA ILE A 118 3.99 -16.64 41.97
C ILE A 118 5.23 -16.94 42.83
N ARG A 119 6.38 -16.33 42.51
CA ARG A 119 7.64 -16.54 43.24
C ARG A 119 7.58 -16.15 44.72
N ARG A 120 6.68 -15.24 45.09
CA ARG A 120 6.45 -14.83 46.49
C ARG A 120 5.59 -15.81 47.29
N THR A 121 5.09 -16.89 46.67
CA THR A 121 4.29 -17.93 47.34
C THR A 121 5.14 -19.14 47.72
N SER A 122 4.57 -20.07 48.50
CA SER A 122 5.25 -21.32 48.86
C SER A 122 5.57 -22.19 47.63
N GLU A 123 6.61 -23.02 47.70
CA GLU A 123 7.03 -23.88 46.58
C GLU A 123 5.90 -24.79 46.08
N VAL A 124 5.06 -25.30 47.00
CA VAL A 124 3.87 -26.12 46.69
C VAL A 124 2.84 -25.34 45.86
N CYS A 125 2.69 -24.04 46.11
CA CYS A 125 1.80 -23.18 45.33
C CYS A 125 2.41 -22.74 43.99
N ALA A 126 3.74 -22.72 43.86
CA ALA A 126 4.42 -22.09 42.74
C ALA A 126 4.60 -22.99 41.51
N ALA A 127 4.96 -24.27 41.68
CA ALA A 127 5.42 -25.14 40.59
C ALA A 127 4.42 -25.22 39.39
N GLY A 128 3.17 -25.64 39.64
CA GLY A 128 2.16 -25.77 38.58
C GLY A 128 1.67 -24.43 38.00
N LYS A 129 1.93 -23.30 38.67
CA LYS A 129 1.59 -21.96 38.17
C LYS A 129 2.66 -21.40 37.25
N MET A 130 3.93 -21.72 37.53
CA MET A 130 5.06 -21.40 36.65
C MET A 130 4.97 -22.16 35.31
N ASP A 131 4.56 -23.43 35.33
CA ASP A 131 4.30 -24.19 34.10
C ASP A 131 3.22 -23.53 33.25
N ARG A 132 2.07 -23.21 33.87
CA ARG A 132 0.97 -22.52 33.19
C ARG A 132 1.39 -21.14 32.66
N LEU A 133 2.27 -20.42 33.36
CA LEU A 133 2.78 -19.13 32.89
C LEU A 133 3.61 -19.30 31.62
N ARG A 134 4.50 -20.31 31.57
CA ARG A 134 5.27 -20.66 30.36
C ARG A 134 4.35 -21.05 29.20
N ASP A 135 3.30 -21.83 29.46
CA ASP A 135 2.34 -22.20 28.43
C ASP A 135 1.60 -20.98 27.86
N ILE A 136 1.27 -19.99 28.70
CA ILE A 136 0.64 -18.74 28.25
C ILE A 136 1.62 -17.93 27.40
N GLU A 137 2.89 -17.84 27.79
CA GLU A 137 3.92 -17.16 27.01
C GLU A 137 4.09 -17.80 25.63
N GLY A 138 4.26 -19.13 25.57
CA GLY A 138 4.36 -19.86 24.31
C GLY A 138 3.13 -19.71 23.42
N ALA A 139 1.93 -19.78 23.99
CA ALA A 139 0.69 -19.58 23.24
C ALA A 139 0.52 -18.15 22.71
N TYR A 140 0.95 -17.14 23.48
CA TYR A 140 0.94 -15.75 23.05
C TYR A 140 1.91 -15.53 21.89
N ASP A 141 3.16 -15.96 22.03
CA ASP A 141 4.18 -15.80 21.00
C ASP A 141 3.79 -16.47 19.67
N GLU A 142 3.24 -17.69 19.73
CA GLU A 142 2.74 -18.38 18.54
C GLU A 142 1.53 -17.66 17.94
N GLY A 143 0.59 -17.18 18.76
CA GLY A 143 -0.55 -16.40 18.29
C GLY A 143 -0.12 -15.12 17.56
N ILE A 144 0.87 -14.40 18.10
CA ILE A 144 1.46 -13.19 17.51
C ILE A 144 2.14 -13.51 16.18
N LYS A 145 2.89 -14.61 16.12
CA LYS A 145 3.53 -15.08 14.88
C LYS A 145 2.50 -15.36 13.79
N ILE A 146 1.41 -16.07 14.11
CA ILE A 146 0.31 -16.34 13.17
C ILE A 146 -0.31 -15.03 12.65
N CYS A 147 -0.58 -14.07 13.53
CA CYS A 147 -1.11 -12.76 13.14
C CYS A 147 -0.18 -12.05 12.14
N ASN A 148 1.13 -12.07 12.40
CA ASN A 148 2.14 -11.43 11.56
C ASN A 148 2.32 -12.14 10.22
N GLU A 149 2.35 -13.48 10.19
CA GLU A 149 2.46 -14.26 8.96
C GLU A 149 1.25 -14.04 8.04
N LYS A 150 0.05 -13.94 8.61
CA LYS A 150 -1.18 -13.63 7.88
C LYS A 150 -1.11 -12.23 7.25
N ALA A 151 -0.74 -11.22 8.04
CA ALA A 151 -0.58 -9.86 7.54
C ALA A 151 0.50 -9.77 6.44
N ALA A 152 1.67 -10.37 6.67
CA ALA A 152 2.77 -10.38 5.71
C ALA A 152 2.41 -11.08 4.40
N SER A 153 1.64 -12.17 4.45
CA SER A 153 1.20 -12.89 3.26
C SER A 153 0.20 -12.06 2.45
N ALA A 154 -0.73 -11.38 3.11
CA ALA A 154 -1.70 -10.52 2.45
C ALA A 154 -1.05 -9.27 1.84
N LEU A 155 -0.10 -8.65 2.53
CA LEU A 155 0.70 -7.54 1.99
C LEU A 155 1.52 -7.96 0.77
N ARG A 156 2.12 -9.17 0.79
CA ARG A 156 2.81 -9.75 -0.37
C ARG A 156 1.87 -9.96 -1.56
N ALA A 157 0.65 -10.42 -1.32
CA ALA A 157 -0.36 -10.57 -2.37
C ALA A 157 -0.74 -9.22 -2.99
N ALA A 158 -1.03 -8.20 -2.17
CA ALA A 158 -1.33 -6.86 -2.64
C ALA A 158 -0.19 -6.28 -3.48
N ARG A 159 1.06 -6.43 -3.01
CA ARG A 159 2.26 -6.00 -3.74
C ARG A 159 2.40 -6.69 -5.09
N THR A 160 2.18 -8.00 -5.15
CA THR A 160 2.30 -8.79 -6.38
C THR A 160 1.34 -8.29 -7.45
N THR A 161 0.11 -7.94 -7.08
CA THR A 161 -0.89 -7.36 -8.01
C THR A 161 -0.42 -6.03 -8.58
N CYS A 162 0.17 -5.16 -7.76
CA CYS A 162 0.71 -3.89 -8.23
C CYS A 162 1.95 -4.08 -9.12
N ASP A 163 2.85 -5.00 -8.74
CA ASP A 163 4.06 -5.31 -9.52
C ASP A 163 3.71 -5.84 -10.93
N GLN A 164 2.65 -6.66 -11.05
CA GLN A 164 2.13 -7.12 -12.35
C GLN A 164 1.68 -5.95 -13.24
N ARG A 165 0.95 -4.98 -12.70
CA ARG A 165 0.50 -3.81 -13.48
C ARG A 165 1.65 -2.90 -13.90
N ILE A 166 2.68 -2.78 -13.06
CA ILE A 166 3.91 -2.06 -13.41
C ILE A 166 4.62 -2.76 -14.58
N GLN A 167 4.70 -4.09 -14.57
CA GLN A 167 5.29 -4.87 -15.67
C GLN A 167 4.53 -4.66 -16.99
N GLU A 168 3.18 -4.61 -16.97
CA GLU A 168 2.38 -4.30 -18.16
C GLU A 168 2.69 -2.90 -18.72
N ALA A 169 2.89 -1.91 -17.85
CA ALA A 169 3.24 -0.56 -18.26
C ALA A 169 4.67 -0.47 -18.84
N ASP A 170 5.62 -1.22 -18.28
CA ASP A 170 6.98 -1.35 -18.82
C ASP A 170 7.01 -2.11 -20.16
N ALA A 171 6.13 -3.10 -20.32
CA ALA A 171 5.94 -3.80 -21.59
C ALA A 171 5.42 -2.84 -22.66
N LEU A 172 4.43 -1.99 -22.36
CA LEU A 172 3.96 -0.94 -23.29
C LEU A 172 5.11 -0.04 -23.76
N ARG A 173 5.97 0.41 -22.83
CA ARG A 173 7.14 1.23 -23.16
C ARG A 173 8.07 0.52 -24.15
N SER A 174 8.29 -0.79 -23.95
CA SER A 174 9.15 -1.60 -24.80
C SER A 174 8.54 -1.80 -26.19
N THR A 175 7.23 -2.08 -26.26
CA THR A 175 6.46 -2.16 -27.50
C THR A 175 6.52 -0.85 -28.28
N MET A 176 6.35 0.30 -27.62
CA MET A 176 6.47 1.60 -28.28
C MET A 176 7.85 1.82 -28.92
N LYS A 177 8.94 1.44 -28.25
CA LYS A 177 10.28 1.52 -28.87
C LYS A 177 10.40 0.65 -30.11
N GLN A 178 9.79 -0.53 -30.10
CA GLN A 178 9.80 -1.45 -31.23
C GLN A 178 8.98 -0.92 -32.42
N VAL A 179 7.79 -0.39 -32.15
CA VAL A 179 6.93 0.25 -33.15
C VAL A 179 7.64 1.40 -33.87
N LEU A 180 8.41 2.21 -33.14
CA LEU A 180 9.21 3.26 -33.77
C LEU A 180 10.22 2.69 -34.78
N LYS A 181 10.92 1.61 -34.41
CA LYS A 181 11.87 0.92 -35.31
C LYS A 181 11.17 0.33 -36.53
N GLU A 182 9.96 -0.17 -36.34
CA GLU A 182 9.17 -0.78 -37.42
C GLU A 182 8.65 0.28 -38.39
N CYS A 183 8.09 1.39 -37.90
CA CYS A 183 7.69 2.49 -38.76
C CYS A 183 8.85 3.06 -39.57
N LEU A 184 10.07 3.12 -39.01
CA LEU A 184 11.27 3.58 -39.73
C LEU A 184 11.65 2.67 -40.92
N ARG A 185 11.19 1.42 -40.96
CA ARG A 185 11.41 0.48 -42.07
C ARG A 185 10.33 0.59 -43.15
N THR A 186 9.25 1.34 -42.90
CA THR A 186 8.16 1.52 -43.87
C THR A 186 8.43 2.70 -44.79
N ASN A 187 7.97 2.60 -46.04
CA ASN A 187 8.03 3.71 -47.01
C ASN A 187 7.10 4.88 -46.64
N ASP A 188 6.08 4.62 -45.80
CA ASP A 188 5.08 5.59 -45.33
C ASP A 188 5.25 5.91 -43.83
N PHE A 189 6.48 6.25 -43.41
CA PHE A 189 6.83 6.52 -42.01
C PHE A 189 5.82 7.43 -41.29
N VAL A 190 5.44 8.56 -41.91
CA VAL A 190 4.53 9.55 -41.31
C VAL A 190 3.15 8.95 -41.01
N LYS A 191 2.61 8.16 -41.93
CA LYS A 191 1.29 7.52 -41.77
C LYS A 191 1.36 6.43 -40.70
N CYS A 192 2.41 5.61 -40.72
CA CYS A 192 2.67 4.60 -39.70
C CYS A 192 2.75 5.24 -38.31
N ILE A 193 3.68 6.17 -38.11
CA ILE A 193 3.93 6.77 -36.79
C ILE A 193 2.71 7.55 -36.28
N ALA A 194 1.93 8.19 -37.16
CA ALA A 194 0.72 8.90 -36.75
C ALA A 194 -0.36 7.94 -36.23
N SER A 195 -0.55 6.79 -36.89
CA SER A 195 -1.52 5.78 -36.46
C SER A 195 -1.11 5.13 -35.14
N GLU A 196 0.16 4.76 -35.03
CA GLU A 196 0.74 4.11 -33.87
C GLU A 196 0.82 5.05 -32.65
N THR A 197 1.12 6.33 -32.86
CA THR A 197 1.09 7.34 -31.80
C THR A 197 -0.32 7.45 -31.20
N ARG A 198 -1.37 7.47 -32.04
CA ARG A 198 -2.76 7.52 -31.54
C ARG A 198 -3.12 6.28 -30.74
N GLN A 199 -2.68 5.10 -31.17
CA GLN A 199 -2.91 3.85 -30.45
C GLN A 199 -2.14 3.81 -29.13
N ALA A 200 -0.88 4.22 -29.12
CA ALA A 200 -0.06 4.28 -27.93
C ALA A 200 -0.60 5.27 -26.89
N VAL A 201 -1.14 6.43 -27.31
CA VAL A 201 -1.82 7.37 -26.41
C VAL A 201 -3.07 6.73 -25.78
N LYS A 202 -3.87 5.99 -26.54
CA LYS A 202 -5.06 5.28 -26.01
C LYS A 202 -4.65 4.20 -25.01
N GLN A 203 -3.64 3.39 -25.34
CA GLN A 203 -3.12 2.34 -24.46
C GLN A 203 -2.52 2.93 -23.18
N ARG A 204 -1.71 4.00 -23.28
CA ARG A 204 -1.16 4.69 -22.11
C ARG A 204 -2.27 5.17 -21.17
N LYS A 205 -3.30 5.83 -21.70
CA LYS A 205 -4.42 6.32 -20.88
C LYS A 205 -5.14 5.16 -20.17
N ARG A 206 -5.34 4.05 -20.87
CA ARG A 206 -5.95 2.85 -20.30
C ARG A 206 -5.10 2.26 -19.16
N ILE A 207 -3.82 2.01 -19.41
CA ILE A 207 -2.90 1.46 -18.39
C ILE A 207 -2.78 2.41 -17.20
N SER A 208 -2.69 3.72 -17.44
CA SER A 208 -2.63 4.71 -16.36
C SER A 208 -3.85 4.67 -15.46
N ASN A 209 -5.06 4.56 -16.03
CA ASN A 209 -6.29 4.40 -15.27
C ASN A 209 -6.32 3.07 -14.51
N GLU A 210 -6.00 1.95 -15.16
CA GLU A 210 -5.98 0.61 -14.54
C GLU A 210 -4.96 0.53 -13.39
N LEU A 211 -3.78 1.14 -13.54
CA LEU A 211 -2.76 1.24 -12.50
C LEU A 211 -3.27 2.08 -11.32
N ASN A 212 -3.94 3.20 -11.58
CA ASN A 212 -4.49 4.05 -10.53
C ASN A 212 -5.60 3.35 -9.73
N GLU A 213 -6.48 2.61 -10.38
CA GLU A 213 -7.52 1.81 -9.69
C GLU A 213 -6.91 0.64 -8.92
N THR A 214 -5.88 -0.02 -9.48
CA THR A 214 -5.14 -1.07 -8.77
C THR A 214 -4.46 -0.53 -7.51
N MET A 215 -3.86 0.67 -7.60
CA MET A 215 -3.26 1.35 -6.45
C MET A 215 -4.28 1.63 -5.34
N LYS A 216 -5.44 2.19 -5.67
CA LYS A 216 -6.51 2.43 -4.69
C LYS A 216 -7.01 1.14 -4.05
N SER A 217 -7.19 0.10 -4.87
CA SER A 217 -7.60 -1.22 -4.37
C SER A 217 -6.55 -1.83 -3.44
N ALA A 218 -5.27 -1.67 -3.76
CA ALA A 218 -4.17 -2.13 -2.91
C ALA A 218 -4.11 -1.35 -1.61
N GLU A 219 -4.26 -0.02 -1.65
CA GLU A 219 -4.34 0.82 -0.45
C GLU A 219 -5.50 0.40 0.47
N ALA A 220 -6.69 0.21 -0.08
CA ALA A 220 -7.85 -0.26 0.69
C ALA A 220 -7.61 -1.67 1.27
N SER A 221 -7.05 -2.58 0.47
CA SER A 221 -6.72 -3.93 0.92
C SER A 221 -5.68 -3.91 2.04
N VAL A 222 -4.62 -3.12 1.90
CA VAL A 222 -3.57 -2.96 2.92
C VAL A 222 -4.17 -2.42 4.23
N ALA A 223 -5.02 -1.39 4.15
CA ALA A 223 -5.71 -0.84 5.32
C ALA A 223 -6.58 -1.89 6.03
N GLU A 224 -7.34 -2.68 5.27
CA GLU A 224 -8.13 -3.79 5.83
C GLU A 224 -7.24 -4.83 6.51
N GLN A 225 -6.12 -5.22 5.88
CA GLN A 225 -5.20 -6.19 6.46
C GLN A 225 -4.54 -5.69 7.75
N LEU A 226 -4.23 -4.39 7.83
CA LEU A 226 -3.76 -3.78 9.07
C LEU A 226 -4.82 -3.82 10.17
N GLU A 227 -6.06 -3.49 9.85
CA GLU A 227 -7.16 -3.57 10.81
C GLU A 227 -7.35 -5.01 11.32
N GLN A 228 -7.27 -6.00 10.44
CA GLN A 228 -7.35 -7.40 10.79
C GLN A 228 -6.16 -7.86 11.65
N ALA A 229 -4.95 -7.38 11.34
CA ALA A 229 -3.77 -7.63 12.16
C ALA A 229 -3.96 -7.05 13.57
N VAL A 230 -4.37 -5.77 13.68
CA VAL A 230 -4.64 -5.10 14.96
C VAL A 230 -5.64 -5.91 15.79
N LYS A 231 -6.75 -6.36 15.19
CA LYS A 231 -7.76 -7.19 15.86
C LYS A 231 -7.18 -8.53 16.32
N CYS A 232 -6.39 -9.19 15.49
CA CYS A 232 -5.73 -10.46 15.81
C CYS A 232 -4.80 -10.30 17.03
N HIS A 233 -3.95 -9.26 17.01
CA HIS A 233 -3.05 -8.91 18.10
C HIS A 233 -3.81 -8.59 19.40
N ALA A 234 -4.88 -7.80 19.32
CA ALA A 234 -5.72 -7.47 20.46
C ALA A 234 -6.39 -8.71 21.07
N ASN A 235 -6.84 -9.65 20.25
CA ASN A 235 -7.44 -10.91 20.71
C ASN A 235 -6.40 -11.79 21.43
N ALA A 236 -5.21 -11.96 20.85
CA ALA A 236 -4.12 -12.71 21.46
C ALA A 236 -3.72 -12.10 22.83
N GLN A 237 -3.62 -10.78 22.90
CA GLN A 237 -3.36 -10.04 24.13
C GLN A 237 -4.48 -10.25 25.16
N ALA A 238 -5.75 -10.11 24.77
CA ALA A 238 -6.87 -10.28 25.67
C ALA A 238 -6.93 -11.71 26.24
N GLU A 239 -6.65 -12.72 25.42
CA GLU A 239 -6.58 -14.11 25.87
C GLU A 239 -5.44 -14.33 26.87
N ALA A 240 -4.24 -13.83 26.58
CA ALA A 240 -3.10 -13.92 27.48
C ALA A 240 -3.41 -13.27 28.83
N LEU A 241 -3.94 -12.03 28.82
CA LEU A 241 -4.33 -11.32 30.04
C LEU A 241 -5.39 -12.05 30.85
N ARG A 242 -6.40 -12.65 30.19
CA ARG A 242 -7.43 -13.45 30.87
C ARG A 242 -6.81 -14.66 31.57
N LYS A 243 -5.89 -15.35 30.92
CA LYS A 243 -5.19 -16.51 31.50
C LYS A 243 -4.25 -16.10 32.65
N LEU A 244 -3.54 -14.98 32.51
CA LEU A 244 -2.70 -14.39 33.56
C LEU A 244 -3.52 -14.01 34.80
N GLN A 245 -4.67 -13.37 34.62
CA GLN A 245 -5.59 -13.05 35.72
C GLN A 245 -6.08 -14.30 36.44
N LYS A 246 -6.33 -15.39 35.71
CA LYS A 246 -6.69 -16.68 36.30
C LYS A 246 -5.55 -17.22 37.18
N ILE A 247 -4.30 -17.19 36.69
CA ILE A 247 -3.14 -17.58 37.50
C ILE A 247 -3.07 -16.73 38.77
N LEU A 248 -3.17 -15.41 38.67
CA LEU A 248 -3.13 -14.53 39.85
C LEU A 248 -4.23 -14.84 40.87
N LYS A 249 -5.44 -15.18 40.41
CA LYS A 249 -6.53 -15.59 41.29
C LYS A 249 -6.19 -16.91 41.98
N ASP A 250 -5.80 -17.92 41.22
CA ASP A 250 -5.41 -19.23 41.74
C ASP A 250 -4.19 -19.13 42.70
N THR A 251 -3.30 -18.16 42.49
CA THR A 251 -2.16 -17.88 43.39
C THR A 251 -2.64 -17.34 44.71
N LYS A 252 -3.60 -16.40 44.70
CA LYS A 252 -4.19 -15.85 45.93
C LYS A 252 -4.96 -16.90 46.72
N ASP A 253 -5.71 -17.76 46.03
CA ASP A 253 -6.51 -18.81 46.67
C ASP A 253 -5.64 -19.93 47.30
N CYS A 254 -4.33 -19.95 47.01
CA CYS A 254 -3.37 -20.95 47.49
C CYS A 254 -2.55 -20.49 48.70
N VAL A 255 -2.46 -19.16 48.92
CA VAL A 255 -1.77 -18.53 50.07
C VAL A 255 -2.74 -18.43 51.25
#